data_AF-A0A1G8CP70-F1
#
_entry.id   AF-A0A1G8CP70-F1
#
_cell.length_a   1.000
_cell.length_b   1.000
_cell.length_c   1.000
_cell.angle_alpha   90.00
_cell.angle_beta   90.00
_cell.angle_gamma   90.00
#
_symmetry.space_group_name_H-M   'P 1'
#
loop_
_entity.id
_entity.type
_entity.pdbx_description
1 polymer ?
#
loop_
_entity_poly.entity_id
_entity_poly.type
_entity_poly.pdbx_seq_one_letter_code
_entity_poly.pdbx_strand_id
1 'polypeptide(L)'
;MTGWDELVSVALVGTDRRPYDGNLLETAAVEAVRRRAGRRAEEVRPPEPAPGEEQAAVSRRAAERLVRILGGEHERLLPEWLAAAAATGRRVPPYALPELLHRGRRDRFIRGHLGVLAGQRGRWLAGLNPDWGFLLEEPTGETWELGGPADRRAHLRALRSADPGAARRLLESTWEQEGPDDRAEFVEVLTDGLSMEDEPFLEAALDDRRREVRQAAANLLTRLPGSRMARRMADRVRACVAITGNVIAVEAPAECDKAMERDGIRPKPPRGTGERAWWLQQIIARAPLAVWGHPPATLLQMRIPDWDAEVKSAWVRGAVLQRDPEWARAMFGWDPIADLLDALPPGEQQELAAEFVRRHDLDSQLIMVLGGVSSHWREGLATAVLHKIVKVATTQPWNLGELVKLAGEHIDPALFPLAESYSPVESVQQVAALLRFRADMYKELAL
;
A
#
# COMPACT_ATOMS: atom_id res chain seq x y z
N MET A 1 -20.71 51.58 34.37
CA MET A 1 -21.04 50.23 33.88
C MET A 1 -19.73 49.48 33.75
N THR A 2 -19.46 48.57 34.67
CA THR A 2 -18.29 47.68 34.64
C THR A 2 -18.39 46.76 33.44
N GLY A 3 -17.32 46.66 32.65
CA GLY A 3 -17.29 45.81 31.46
C GLY A 3 -17.23 44.32 31.84
N TRP A 4 -17.76 43.42 31.02
CA TRP A 4 -17.65 41.97 31.25
C TRP A 4 -16.21 41.49 31.51
N ASP A 5 -15.23 42.07 30.80
CA ASP A 5 -13.82 41.71 30.95
C ASP A 5 -13.29 42.11 32.35
N GLU A 6 -13.86 43.15 32.96
CA GLU A 6 -13.59 43.57 34.32
C GLU A 6 -14.18 42.57 35.34
N LEU A 7 -15.43 42.14 35.13
CA LEU A 7 -16.07 41.12 35.97
C LEU A 7 -15.31 39.78 35.93
N VAL A 8 -14.88 39.36 34.74
CA VAL A 8 -14.06 38.15 34.55
C VAL A 8 -12.69 38.31 35.21
N SER A 9 -12.04 39.47 35.04
CA SER A 9 -10.74 39.73 35.65
C SER A 9 -10.80 39.74 37.17
N VAL A 10 -11.85 40.34 37.77
CA VAL A 10 -12.09 40.31 39.21
C VAL A 10 -12.37 38.88 39.69
N ALA A 11 -13.19 38.10 38.97
CA ALA A 11 -13.48 36.71 39.31
C ALA A 11 -12.22 35.82 39.28
N LEU A 12 -11.33 36.01 38.29
CA LEU A 12 -10.09 35.25 38.16
C LEU A 12 -9.06 35.59 39.24
N VAL A 13 -8.99 36.85 39.67
CA VAL A 13 -8.06 37.30 40.72
C VAL A 13 -8.58 37.00 42.13
N GLY A 14 -9.90 36.90 42.28
CA GLY A 14 -10.60 36.73 43.55
C GLY A 14 -10.88 38.07 44.24
N THR A 15 -12.05 38.19 44.86
CA THR A 15 -12.52 39.43 45.49
C THR A 15 -11.69 39.87 46.70
N ASP A 16 -10.92 38.95 47.30
CA ASP A 16 -10.02 39.27 48.41
C ASP A 16 -8.79 40.09 47.95
N ARG A 17 -8.30 39.81 46.73
CA ARG A 17 -7.12 40.46 46.15
C ARG A 17 -7.49 41.63 45.27
N ARG A 18 -8.69 41.63 44.71
CA ARG A 18 -9.25 42.73 43.95
C ARG A 18 -10.66 43.01 44.47
N PRO A 19 -10.79 43.91 45.46
CA PRO A 19 -12.07 44.27 46.04
C PRO A 19 -13.04 44.70 44.95
N TYR A 20 -14.26 44.19 45.03
CA TYR A 20 -15.36 44.51 44.13
C TYR A 20 -16.48 45.09 44.96
N ASP A 21 -16.96 46.27 44.58
CA ASP A 21 -18.05 46.93 45.28
C ASP A 21 -19.38 46.31 44.84
N GLY A 22 -19.95 45.46 45.70
CA GLY A 22 -21.22 44.76 45.48
C GLY A 22 -21.09 43.24 45.25
N ASN A 23 -22.16 42.62 44.79
CA ASN A 23 -22.20 41.19 44.51
C ASN A 23 -21.74 40.91 43.07
N LEU A 24 -20.53 40.37 42.95
CA LEU A 24 -19.90 40.05 41.65
C LEU A 24 -20.74 39.07 40.84
N LEU A 25 -21.30 38.04 41.48
CA LEU A 25 -22.07 37.00 40.80
C LEU A 25 -23.42 37.53 40.29
N GLU A 26 -24.09 38.38 41.07
CA GLU A 26 -25.33 39.04 40.62
C GLU A 26 -25.06 39.99 39.44
N THR A 27 -23.98 40.77 39.51
CA THR A 27 -23.61 41.67 38.40
C THR A 27 -23.25 40.88 37.14
N ALA A 28 -22.50 39.79 37.29
CA ALA A 28 -22.16 38.89 36.19
C ALA A 28 -23.40 38.21 35.60
N ALA A 29 -24.38 37.81 36.43
CA ALA A 29 -25.63 37.22 35.95
C ALA A 29 -26.42 38.22 35.07
N VAL A 30 -26.56 39.47 35.53
CA VAL A 30 -27.24 40.53 34.75
C VAL A 30 -26.50 40.82 33.45
N GLU A 31 -25.17 40.95 33.49
CA GLU A 31 -24.37 41.27 32.31
C GLU A 31 -24.37 40.10 31.30
N ALA A 32 -24.36 38.86 31.77
CA ALA A 32 -24.47 37.68 30.90
C ALA A 32 -25.81 37.67 30.14
N VAL A 33 -26.93 37.99 30.82
CA VAL A 33 -28.25 38.09 30.17
C VAL A 33 -28.28 39.26 29.20
N ARG A 34 -27.74 40.44 29.57
CA ARG A 34 -27.64 41.60 28.67
C ARG A 34 -26.85 41.29 27.40
N ARG A 35 -25.69 40.65 27.52
CA ARG A 35 -24.86 40.26 26.37
C ARG A 35 -25.57 39.24 25.48
N ARG A 36 -26.28 38.27 26.06
CA ARG A 36 -27.07 37.29 25.29
C ARG A 36 -28.26 37.94 24.59
N ALA A 37 -29.00 38.82 25.26
CA ALA A 37 -30.15 39.52 24.71
C ALA A 37 -29.77 40.61 23.68
N GLY A 38 -28.57 41.18 23.80
CA GLY A 38 -28.04 42.22 22.89
C GLY A 38 -27.27 41.69 21.69
N ARG A 39 -27.04 40.36 21.56
CA ARG A 39 -26.42 39.80 20.35
C ARG A 39 -27.38 39.93 19.18
N ARG A 40 -27.00 40.74 18.20
CA ARG A 40 -27.61 40.72 16.87
C ARG A 40 -27.07 39.52 16.11
N ALA A 41 -27.93 38.86 15.34
CA ALA A 41 -27.48 37.84 14.40
C ALA A 41 -26.51 38.51 13.41
N GLU A 42 -25.35 37.90 13.21
CA GLU A 42 -24.42 38.31 12.18
C GLU A 42 -24.95 37.82 10.84
N GLU A 43 -25.00 38.72 9.85
CA GLU A 43 -25.40 38.36 8.50
C GLU A 43 -24.20 37.67 7.82
N VAL A 44 -24.22 36.34 7.79
CA VAL A 44 -23.18 35.55 7.15
C VAL A 44 -23.60 35.25 5.72
N ARG A 45 -22.74 35.60 4.75
CA ARG A 45 -22.96 35.22 3.35
C ARG A 45 -22.85 33.68 3.24
N PRO A 46 -23.88 32.99 2.72
CA PRO A 46 -23.80 31.53 2.57
C PRO A 46 -22.67 31.16 1.61
N PRO A 47 -22.01 30.01 1.81
CA PRO A 47 -21.05 29.51 0.83
C PRO A 47 -21.76 29.25 -0.49
N GLU A 48 -21.01 29.33 -1.59
CA GLU A 48 -21.53 28.95 -2.90
C GLU A 48 -22.04 27.50 -2.85
N PRO A 49 -23.22 27.20 -3.43
CA PRO A 49 -23.75 25.84 -3.43
C PRO A 49 -22.80 24.85 -4.11
N ALA A 50 -22.76 23.61 -3.60
CA ALA A 50 -22.04 22.53 -4.28
C ALA A 50 -22.58 22.35 -5.71
N PRO A 51 -21.70 22.11 -6.71
CA PRO A 51 -22.13 21.77 -8.06
C PRO A 51 -23.06 20.55 -8.09
N GLY A 52 -23.83 20.43 -9.17
CA GLY A 52 -24.67 19.25 -9.41
C GLY A 52 -23.83 17.98 -9.49
N GLU A 53 -24.40 16.86 -9.03
CA GLU A 53 -23.74 15.56 -9.15
C GLU A 53 -24.01 14.95 -10.53
N GLU A 54 -23.00 14.34 -11.14
CA GLU A 54 -23.11 13.70 -12.46
C GLU A 54 -23.18 12.17 -12.35
N GLN A 55 -22.49 11.59 -11.36
CA GLN A 55 -22.45 10.15 -11.13
C GLN A 55 -23.67 9.69 -10.33
N ALA A 56 -24.16 8.47 -10.56
CA ALA A 56 -25.22 7.87 -9.73
C ALA A 56 -24.72 7.49 -8.33
N ALA A 57 -25.61 7.46 -7.33
CA ALA A 57 -25.26 7.03 -5.98
C ALA A 57 -25.23 5.51 -5.88
N VAL A 58 -24.41 4.97 -4.97
CA VAL A 58 -24.50 3.55 -4.57
C VAL A 58 -25.90 3.21 -4.07
N SER A 59 -26.27 1.93 -4.15
CA SER A 59 -27.58 1.46 -3.68
C SER A 59 -27.80 1.79 -2.20
N ARG A 60 -29.07 1.94 -1.78
CA ARG A 60 -29.42 2.21 -0.37
C ARG A 60 -28.81 1.17 0.59
N ARG A 61 -28.81 -0.11 0.19
CA ARG A 61 -28.24 -1.19 1.01
C ARG A 61 -26.73 -1.05 1.16
N ALA A 62 -26.01 -0.79 0.07
CA ALA A 62 -24.57 -0.54 0.11
C ALA A 62 -24.23 0.69 0.98
N ALA A 63 -25.05 1.74 0.89
CA ALA A 63 -24.91 2.94 1.72
C ALA A 63 -25.16 2.67 3.23
N GLU A 64 -26.20 1.91 3.57
CA GLU A 64 -26.48 1.50 4.96
C GLU A 64 -25.34 0.64 5.52
N ARG A 65 -24.76 -0.24 4.69
CA ARG A 65 -23.60 -1.04 5.07
C ARG A 65 -22.36 -0.19 5.32
N LEU A 66 -22.08 0.78 4.46
CA LEU A 66 -20.99 1.73 4.68
C LEU A 66 -21.14 2.43 6.04
N VAL A 67 -22.35 2.90 6.39
CA VAL A 67 -22.59 3.56 7.68
C VAL A 67 -22.31 2.62 8.85
N ARG A 68 -22.68 1.34 8.75
CA ARG A 68 -22.35 0.33 9.77
C ARG A 68 -20.84 0.13 9.93
N ILE A 69 -20.10 0.06 8.81
CA ILE A 69 -18.64 -0.04 8.82
C ILE A 69 -17.99 1.18 9.47
N LEU A 70 -18.45 2.37 9.11
CA LEU A 70 -17.99 3.63 9.72
C LEU A 70 -18.35 3.71 11.21
N GLY A 71 -19.46 3.09 11.61
CA GLY A 71 -19.89 2.93 13.00
C GLY A 71 -19.09 1.90 13.82
N GLY A 72 -18.10 1.25 13.22
CA GLY A 72 -17.17 0.32 13.89
C GLY A 72 -17.43 -1.17 13.62
N GLU A 73 -18.49 -1.51 12.88
CA GLU A 73 -18.74 -2.91 12.51
C GLU A 73 -17.79 -3.35 11.38
N HIS A 74 -16.83 -4.22 11.71
CA HIS A 74 -15.83 -4.70 10.75
C HIS A 74 -15.08 -3.54 10.03
N GLU A 75 -14.63 -2.55 10.80
CA GLU A 75 -13.96 -1.33 10.30
C GLU A 75 -12.82 -1.60 9.30
N ARG A 76 -12.11 -2.73 9.47
CA ARG A 76 -11.02 -3.17 8.56
C ARG A 76 -11.49 -3.47 7.13
N LEU A 77 -12.78 -3.67 6.89
CA LEU A 77 -13.36 -3.85 5.56
C LEU A 77 -13.60 -2.52 4.83
N LEU A 78 -13.38 -1.36 5.47
CA LEU A 78 -13.60 -0.06 4.84
C LEU A 78 -12.79 0.10 3.53
N PRO A 79 -11.49 -0.24 3.45
CA PRO A 79 -10.75 -0.15 2.19
C PRO A 79 -11.33 -1.06 1.11
N GLU A 80 -11.72 -2.30 1.45
CA GLU A 80 -12.34 -3.25 0.52
C GLU A 80 -13.68 -2.73 -0.02
N TRP A 81 -14.52 -2.19 0.86
CA TRP A 81 -15.80 -1.57 0.47
C TRP A 81 -15.58 -0.39 -0.48
N LEU A 82 -14.64 0.50 -0.15
CA LEU A 82 -14.33 1.68 -0.98
C LEU A 82 -13.74 1.28 -2.33
N ALA A 83 -12.84 0.32 -2.37
CA ALA A 83 -12.28 -0.21 -3.61
C ALA A 83 -13.37 -0.80 -4.52
N ALA A 84 -14.23 -1.65 -3.96
CA ALA A 84 -15.33 -2.27 -4.68
C ALA A 84 -16.36 -1.25 -5.17
N ALA A 85 -16.69 -0.24 -4.35
CA ALA A 85 -17.60 0.82 -4.73
C ALA A 85 -17.02 1.74 -5.82
N ALA A 86 -15.74 2.12 -5.73
CA ALA A 86 -15.08 2.97 -6.72
C ALA A 86 -15.08 2.32 -8.11
N ALA A 87 -14.93 0.99 -8.18
CA ALA A 87 -14.99 0.24 -9.43
C ALA A 87 -16.36 0.33 -10.16
N THR A 88 -17.43 0.72 -9.45
CA THR A 88 -18.76 0.90 -10.06
C THR A 88 -18.94 2.26 -10.72
N GLY A 89 -18.01 3.20 -10.53
CA GLY A 89 -18.13 4.59 -11.00
C GLY A 89 -19.25 5.39 -10.31
N ARG A 90 -19.78 4.88 -9.19
CA ARG A 90 -20.84 5.52 -8.40
C ARG A 90 -20.26 6.36 -7.28
N ARG A 91 -21.09 7.23 -6.70
CA ARG A 91 -20.75 8.09 -5.56
C ARG A 91 -21.32 7.56 -4.24
N VAL A 92 -20.66 7.89 -3.14
CA VAL A 92 -21.20 7.67 -1.78
C VAL A 92 -22.32 8.67 -1.47
N PRO A 93 -23.26 8.33 -0.58
CA PRO A 93 -24.28 9.29 -0.15
C PRO A 93 -23.66 10.50 0.58
N PRO A 94 -24.24 11.72 0.45
CA PRO A 94 -23.70 12.93 1.05
C PRO A 94 -23.46 12.88 2.55
N TYR A 95 -24.32 12.17 3.29
CA TYR A 95 -24.23 12.09 4.75
C TYR A 95 -23.03 11.27 5.25
N ALA A 96 -22.43 10.43 4.40
CA ALA A 96 -21.24 9.64 4.76
C ALA A 96 -19.92 10.40 4.50
N LEU A 97 -19.96 11.49 3.71
CA LEU A 97 -18.77 12.21 3.28
C LEU A 97 -17.92 12.74 4.45
N PRO A 98 -18.46 13.42 5.48
CA PRO A 98 -17.60 14.02 6.52
C PRO A 98 -16.75 12.99 7.27
N GLU A 99 -17.34 11.84 7.63
CA GLU A 99 -16.61 10.78 8.30
C GLU A 99 -15.57 10.14 7.37
N LEU A 100 -15.92 9.87 6.11
CA LEU A 100 -14.99 9.34 5.11
C LEU A 100 -13.79 10.26 4.87
N LEU A 101 -14.01 11.57 4.76
CA LEU A 101 -12.95 12.56 4.61
C LEU A 101 -12.05 12.61 5.85
N HIS A 102 -12.63 12.49 7.05
CA HIS A 102 -11.87 12.40 8.29
C HIS A 102 -11.02 11.13 8.39
N ARG A 103 -11.53 9.99 7.88
CA ARG A 103 -10.73 8.76 7.72
C ARG A 103 -9.62 8.95 6.69
N GLY A 104 -9.91 9.51 5.52
CA GLY A 104 -8.92 9.73 4.45
C GLY A 104 -7.80 10.68 4.85
N ARG A 105 -8.08 11.60 5.78
CA ARG A 105 -7.03 12.43 6.41
C ARG A 105 -5.96 11.57 7.10
N ARG A 106 -6.38 10.51 7.79
CA ARG A 106 -5.50 9.61 8.57
C ARG A 106 -4.93 8.46 7.74
N ASP A 107 -5.70 7.97 6.79
CA ASP A 107 -5.37 6.80 5.99
C ASP A 107 -5.18 7.18 4.51
N ARG A 108 -3.95 7.01 4.02
CA ARG A 108 -3.59 7.35 2.64
C ARG A 108 -4.09 6.30 1.64
N PHE A 109 -4.26 5.05 2.06
CA PHE A 109 -4.63 3.95 1.17
C PHE A 109 -6.04 4.08 0.60
N ILE A 110 -6.94 4.74 1.34
CA ILE A 110 -8.32 4.93 0.90
C ILE A 110 -8.53 6.20 0.04
N ARG A 111 -7.55 7.11 -0.02
CA ARG A 111 -7.72 8.43 -0.67
C ARG A 111 -8.01 8.32 -2.16
N GLY A 112 -7.30 7.45 -2.87
CA GLY A 112 -7.54 7.21 -4.30
C GLY A 112 -8.98 6.74 -4.59
N HIS A 113 -9.56 5.91 -3.72
CA HIS A 113 -10.97 5.50 -3.83
C HIS A 113 -11.92 6.66 -3.53
N LEU A 114 -11.59 7.51 -2.55
CA LEU A 114 -12.37 8.71 -2.24
C LEU A 114 -12.38 9.71 -3.39
N GLY A 115 -11.29 9.84 -4.15
CA GLY A 115 -11.23 10.69 -5.36
C GLY A 115 -12.35 10.39 -6.36
N VAL A 116 -12.69 9.11 -6.51
CA VAL A 116 -13.79 8.64 -7.38
C VAL A 116 -15.15 8.74 -6.68
N LEU A 117 -15.21 8.32 -5.40
CA LEU A 117 -16.47 8.13 -4.68
C LEU A 117 -17.10 9.41 -4.13
N ALA A 118 -16.29 10.43 -3.84
CA ALA A 118 -16.73 11.60 -3.07
C ALA A 118 -17.61 12.56 -3.90
N GLY A 119 -17.55 12.48 -5.23
CA GLY A 119 -18.33 13.32 -6.14
C GLY A 119 -18.00 14.82 -6.01
N GLN A 120 -18.83 15.65 -6.63
CA GLN A 120 -18.62 17.10 -6.63
C GLN A 120 -18.83 17.69 -5.23
N ARG A 121 -19.78 17.17 -4.46
CA ARG A 121 -20.03 17.61 -3.08
C ARG A 121 -18.88 17.30 -2.13
N GLY A 122 -18.20 16.17 -2.30
CA GLY A 122 -17.03 15.84 -1.50
C GLY A 122 -15.88 16.81 -1.73
N ARG A 123 -15.62 17.18 -2.99
CA ARG A 123 -14.62 18.21 -3.34
C ARG A 123 -15.02 19.59 -2.87
N TRP A 124 -16.29 19.95 -3.02
CA TRP A 124 -16.82 21.19 -2.46
C TRP A 124 -16.60 21.26 -0.94
N LEU A 125 -16.87 20.18 -0.20
CA LEU A 125 -16.57 20.10 1.23
C LEU A 125 -15.07 20.23 1.50
N ALA A 126 -14.22 19.59 0.70
CA ALA A 126 -12.76 19.69 0.82
C ALA A 126 -12.22 21.12 0.57
N GLY A 127 -12.84 21.87 -0.33
CA GLY A 127 -12.51 23.29 -0.55
C GLY A 127 -12.88 24.20 0.63
N LEU A 128 -13.84 23.79 1.47
CA LEU A 128 -14.27 24.54 2.66
C LEU A 128 -13.46 24.19 3.92
N ASN A 129 -12.81 23.03 3.95
CA ASN A 129 -12.06 22.54 5.11
C ASN A 129 -10.64 22.12 4.71
N PRO A 130 -9.61 22.90 5.07
CA PRO A 130 -8.21 22.60 4.74
C PRO A 130 -7.74 21.20 5.15
N ASP A 131 -8.31 20.63 6.22
CA ASP A 131 -7.98 19.27 6.69
C ASP A 131 -8.33 18.16 5.68
N TRP A 132 -9.20 18.47 4.71
CA TRP A 132 -9.67 17.54 3.68
C TRP A 132 -9.07 17.87 2.30
N GLY A 133 -8.12 18.81 2.23
CA GLY A 133 -7.50 19.27 0.99
C GLY A 133 -6.85 18.16 0.17
N PHE A 134 -6.46 17.04 0.79
CA PHE A 134 -5.92 15.87 0.09
C PHE A 134 -6.84 15.40 -1.04
N LEU A 135 -8.16 15.51 -0.91
CA LEU A 135 -9.11 15.05 -1.91
C LEU A 135 -9.02 15.87 -3.22
N LEU A 136 -8.56 17.12 -3.14
CA LEU A 136 -8.38 17.97 -4.32
C LEU A 136 -7.15 17.57 -5.14
N GLU A 137 -6.21 16.82 -4.54
CA GLU A 137 -5.03 16.26 -5.22
C GLU A 137 -5.30 14.87 -5.82
N GLU A 138 -6.39 14.20 -5.40
CA GLU A 138 -6.76 12.88 -5.88
C GLU A 138 -7.47 12.96 -7.24
N PRO A 139 -7.22 11.98 -8.13
CA PRO A 139 -7.70 12.04 -9.50
C PRO A 139 -9.24 12.09 -9.54
N THR A 140 -9.74 12.90 -10.46
CA THR A 140 -11.16 13.15 -10.72
C THR A 140 -11.74 12.11 -11.68
N GLY A 141 -10.87 11.46 -12.46
CA GLY A 141 -11.24 10.67 -13.63
C GLY A 141 -11.22 11.47 -14.95
N GLU A 142 -10.73 12.71 -14.93
CA GLU A 142 -10.56 13.56 -16.11
C GLU A 142 -9.37 13.12 -17.00
N THR A 143 -9.37 13.60 -18.25
CA THR A 143 -8.39 13.24 -19.29
C THR A 143 -7.01 13.88 -19.09
N TRP A 144 -5.98 13.26 -19.66
CA TRP A 144 -4.57 13.72 -19.64
C TRP A 144 -4.34 15.21 -19.93
N GLU A 145 -5.11 15.80 -20.83
CA GLU A 145 -4.93 17.20 -21.25
C GLU A 145 -5.51 18.24 -20.28
N LEU A 146 -6.44 17.84 -19.40
CA LEU A 146 -7.20 18.76 -18.53
C LEU A 146 -6.96 18.52 -17.04
N GLY A 147 -6.44 17.35 -16.67
CA GLY A 147 -6.25 16.96 -15.27
C GLY A 147 -4.88 17.33 -14.68
N GLY A 148 -4.81 17.37 -13.35
CA GLY A 148 -3.56 17.60 -12.61
C GLY A 148 -2.60 16.40 -12.70
N PRO A 149 -1.44 16.43 -12.01
CA PRO A 149 -0.46 15.34 -12.02
C PRO A 149 -1.05 13.95 -11.71
N ALA A 150 -2.03 13.88 -10.80
CA ALA A 150 -2.71 12.63 -10.45
C ALA A 150 -3.57 12.05 -11.57
N ASP A 151 -4.35 12.89 -12.27
CA ASP A 151 -5.14 12.47 -13.43
C ASP A 151 -4.25 12.06 -14.59
N ARG A 152 -3.14 12.78 -14.81
CA ARG A 152 -2.13 12.42 -15.81
C ARG A 152 -1.54 11.04 -15.52
N ARG A 153 -1.16 10.74 -14.28
CA ARG A 153 -0.71 9.38 -13.90
C ARG A 153 -1.79 8.32 -14.11
N ALA A 154 -3.03 8.59 -13.70
CA ALA A 154 -4.14 7.66 -13.88
C ALA A 154 -4.39 7.37 -15.38
N HIS A 155 -4.36 8.42 -16.21
CA HIS A 155 -4.47 8.28 -17.66
C HIS A 155 -3.30 7.48 -18.26
N LEU A 156 -2.05 7.77 -17.86
CA LEU A 156 -0.90 7.03 -18.38
C LEU A 156 -0.98 5.54 -18.02
N ARG A 157 -1.44 5.19 -16.81
CA ARG A 157 -1.69 3.79 -16.41
C ARG A 157 -2.78 3.15 -17.26
N ALA A 158 -3.90 3.84 -17.48
CA ALA A 158 -4.98 3.36 -18.32
C ALA A 158 -4.51 3.12 -19.77
N LEU A 159 -3.74 4.06 -20.32
CA LEU A 159 -3.13 3.94 -21.64
C LEU A 159 -2.11 2.79 -21.68
N ARG A 160 -1.27 2.63 -20.66
CA ARG A 160 -0.27 1.53 -20.59
C ARG A 160 -0.91 0.16 -20.61
N SER A 161 -2.06 0.02 -19.94
CA SER A 161 -2.86 -1.21 -19.93
C SER A 161 -3.45 -1.53 -21.31
N ALA A 162 -3.89 -0.50 -22.06
CA ALA A 162 -4.49 -0.66 -23.38
C ALA A 162 -3.46 -0.80 -24.52
N ASP A 163 -2.45 0.07 -24.55
CA ASP A 163 -1.36 0.11 -25.53
C ASP A 163 -0.05 0.52 -24.83
N PRO A 164 0.78 -0.47 -24.46
CA PRO A 164 2.14 -0.29 -23.94
C PRO A 164 2.99 0.73 -24.70
N GLY A 165 2.98 0.64 -26.03
CA GLY A 165 3.82 1.44 -26.91
C GLY A 165 3.35 2.88 -26.99
N ALA A 166 2.04 3.12 -27.03
CA ALA A 166 1.49 4.47 -27.02
C ALA A 166 1.80 5.20 -25.70
N ALA A 167 1.67 4.52 -24.56
CA ALA A 167 2.00 5.09 -23.26
C ALA A 167 3.49 5.49 -23.17
N ARG A 168 4.40 4.61 -23.61
CA ARG A 168 5.84 4.93 -23.67
C ARG A 168 6.12 6.14 -24.58
N ARG A 169 5.56 6.18 -25.79
CA ARG A 169 5.76 7.32 -26.72
C ARG A 169 5.22 8.63 -26.16
N LEU A 170 4.08 8.58 -25.48
CA LEU A 170 3.51 9.73 -24.79
C LEU A 170 4.48 10.23 -23.72
N LEU A 171 4.96 9.34 -22.86
CA LEU A 171 5.93 9.66 -21.81
C LEU A 171 7.23 10.23 -22.37
N GLU A 172 7.80 9.61 -23.41
CA GLU A 172 9.01 10.09 -24.10
C GLU A 172 8.82 11.51 -24.65
N SER A 173 7.65 11.80 -25.24
CA SER A 173 7.36 13.11 -25.84
C SER A 173 7.20 14.24 -24.82
N THR A 174 6.75 13.94 -23.60
CA THR A 174 6.54 14.94 -22.54
C THR A 174 7.66 14.94 -21.49
N TRP A 175 8.58 13.98 -21.52
CA TRP A 175 9.60 13.74 -20.48
C TRP A 175 10.37 14.99 -20.05
N GLU A 176 10.84 15.79 -21.01
CA GLU A 176 11.62 17.01 -20.72
C GLU A 176 10.80 18.11 -20.03
N GLN A 177 9.47 18.07 -20.18
CA GLN A 177 8.55 19.04 -19.59
C GLN A 177 8.07 18.61 -18.20
N GLU A 178 8.24 17.34 -17.82
CA GLU A 178 7.78 16.83 -16.53
C GLU A 178 8.66 17.29 -15.36
N GLY A 179 8.00 17.57 -14.24
CA GLY A 179 8.64 17.89 -12.98
C GLY A 179 9.51 16.73 -12.44
N PRO A 180 10.58 17.01 -11.69
CA PRO A 180 11.50 15.98 -11.24
C PRO A 180 10.88 14.89 -10.33
N ASP A 181 9.85 15.24 -9.54
CA ASP A 181 9.17 14.27 -8.66
C ASP A 181 8.17 13.40 -9.47
N ASP A 182 7.48 13.99 -10.45
CA ASP A 182 6.54 13.26 -11.32
C ASP A 182 7.27 12.25 -12.22
N ARG A 183 8.49 12.55 -12.66
CA ARG A 183 9.30 11.65 -13.51
C ARG A 183 9.51 10.27 -12.89
N ALA A 184 9.81 10.19 -11.59
CA ALA A 184 10.03 8.92 -10.92
C ALA A 184 8.73 8.10 -10.90
N GLU A 185 7.61 8.76 -10.60
CA GLU A 185 6.30 8.11 -10.58
C GLU A 185 5.83 7.67 -11.98
N PHE A 186 6.13 8.44 -13.03
CA PHE A 186 5.84 8.06 -14.41
C PHE A 186 6.69 6.89 -14.91
N VAL A 187 7.97 6.82 -14.51
CA VAL A 187 8.80 5.64 -14.81
C VAL A 187 8.19 4.39 -14.20
N GLU A 188 7.73 4.46 -12.94
CA GLU A 188 7.08 3.33 -12.27
C GLU A 188 5.80 2.84 -12.97
N VAL A 189 5.12 3.68 -13.77
CA VAL A 189 3.96 3.25 -14.59
C VAL A 189 4.35 2.20 -15.64
N LEU A 190 5.61 2.19 -16.10
CA LEU A 190 6.10 1.19 -17.06
C LEU A 190 6.24 -0.22 -16.47
N THR A 191 6.05 -0.38 -15.15
CA THR A 191 5.98 -1.70 -14.48
C THR A 191 4.98 -2.63 -15.14
N ASP A 192 3.82 -2.10 -15.53
CA ASP A 192 2.72 -2.86 -16.10
C ASP A 192 2.97 -3.07 -17.59
N GLY A 193 3.03 -4.34 -18.01
CA GLY A 193 3.34 -4.70 -19.40
C GLY A 193 4.78 -4.35 -19.83
N LEU A 194 5.70 -4.24 -18.87
CA LEU A 194 7.14 -3.98 -19.08
C LEU A 194 7.73 -4.95 -20.11
N SER A 195 8.49 -4.42 -21.08
CA SER A 195 9.10 -5.20 -22.14
C SER A 195 10.47 -4.66 -22.55
N MET A 196 11.20 -5.42 -23.37
CA MET A 196 12.46 -4.96 -23.96
C MET A 196 12.30 -3.73 -24.86
N GLU A 197 11.08 -3.39 -25.31
CA GLU A 197 10.87 -2.13 -26.03
C GLU A 197 11.02 -0.91 -25.12
N ASP A 198 10.76 -1.04 -23.82
CA ASP A 198 10.93 0.06 -22.86
C ASP A 198 12.41 0.31 -22.51
N GLU A 199 13.30 -0.63 -22.86
CA GLU A 199 14.71 -0.61 -22.47
C GLU A 199 15.49 0.63 -22.95
N PRO A 200 15.33 1.14 -24.18
CA PRO A 200 16.05 2.33 -24.62
C PRO A 200 15.72 3.57 -23.79
N PHE A 201 14.43 3.76 -23.46
CA PHE A 201 13.98 4.85 -22.59
C PHE A 201 14.52 4.71 -21.18
N LEU A 202 14.40 3.52 -20.59
CA LEU A 202 14.88 3.24 -19.23
C LEU A 202 16.41 3.38 -19.11
N GLU A 203 17.17 2.95 -20.13
CA GLU A 203 18.62 3.12 -20.15
C GLU A 203 19.02 4.60 -20.22
N ALA A 204 18.25 5.44 -20.93
CA ALA A 204 18.45 6.90 -20.93
C ALA A 204 18.08 7.52 -19.57
N ALA A 205 17.01 7.02 -18.91
CA ALA A 205 16.59 7.47 -17.59
C ALA A 205 17.60 7.16 -16.47
N LEU A 206 18.54 6.23 -16.68
CA LEU A 206 19.68 6.01 -15.78
C LEU A 206 20.62 7.24 -15.69
N ASP A 207 20.54 8.16 -16.64
CA ASP A 207 21.36 9.38 -16.67
C ASP A 207 20.58 10.63 -16.17
N ASP A 208 19.36 10.45 -15.63
CA ASP A 208 18.57 11.55 -15.08
C ASP A 208 19.27 12.20 -13.86
N ARG A 209 19.07 13.51 -13.67
CA ARG A 209 19.67 14.28 -12.57
C ARG A 209 19.15 13.83 -11.20
N ARG A 210 17.90 13.39 -11.10
CA ARG A 210 17.29 12.91 -9.85
C ARG A 210 17.64 11.46 -9.58
N ARG A 211 18.08 11.19 -8.36
CA ARG A 211 18.46 9.84 -7.92
C ARG A 211 17.26 8.89 -7.94
N GLU A 212 16.09 9.39 -7.57
CA GLU A 212 14.85 8.64 -7.47
C GLU A 212 14.42 8.11 -8.85
N VAL A 213 14.56 8.92 -9.90
CA VAL A 213 14.32 8.53 -11.30
C VAL A 213 15.29 7.45 -11.75
N ARG A 214 16.60 7.65 -11.54
CA ARG A 214 17.63 6.65 -11.86
C ARG A 214 17.36 5.32 -11.15
N GLN A 215 16.92 5.38 -9.89
CA GLN A 215 16.64 4.21 -9.08
C GLN A 215 15.43 3.43 -9.59
N ALA A 216 14.35 4.13 -9.95
CA ALA A 216 13.16 3.53 -10.57
C ALA A 216 13.54 2.84 -11.90
N ALA A 217 14.29 3.53 -12.76
CA ALA A 217 14.76 2.99 -14.03
C ALA A 217 15.63 1.73 -13.85
N ALA A 218 16.61 1.76 -12.92
CA ALA A 218 17.45 0.60 -12.61
C ALA A 218 16.65 -0.59 -12.06
N ASN A 219 15.59 -0.34 -11.27
CA ASN A 219 14.73 -1.42 -10.77
C ASN A 219 13.94 -2.08 -11.91
N LEU A 220 13.40 -1.30 -12.85
CA LEU A 220 12.71 -1.84 -14.03
C LEU A 220 13.67 -2.56 -14.99
N LEU A 221 14.87 -2.03 -15.23
CA LEU A 221 15.87 -2.71 -16.05
C LEU A 221 16.33 -4.05 -15.43
N THR A 222 16.31 -4.17 -14.10
CA THR A 222 16.59 -5.43 -13.40
C THR A 222 15.56 -6.52 -13.76
N ARG A 223 14.31 -6.13 -14.00
CA ARG A 223 13.22 -7.02 -14.46
C ARG A 223 13.32 -7.42 -15.93
N LEU A 224 14.32 -6.90 -16.66
CA LEU A 224 14.57 -7.20 -18.06
C LEU A 224 15.93 -7.89 -18.20
N PRO A 225 16.00 -9.23 -18.07
CA PRO A 225 17.26 -9.99 -18.15
C PRO A 225 18.07 -9.77 -19.44
N GLY A 226 17.40 -9.36 -20.54
CA GLY A 226 18.03 -9.05 -21.82
C GLY A 226 18.60 -7.63 -21.96
N SER A 227 18.37 -6.75 -20.99
CA SER A 227 18.75 -5.33 -21.03
C SER A 227 20.27 -5.13 -21.04
N ARG A 228 20.73 -3.96 -21.53
CA ARG A 228 22.16 -3.62 -21.49
C ARG A 228 22.68 -3.60 -20.05
N MET A 229 21.93 -3.01 -19.12
CA MET A 229 22.27 -3.00 -17.69
C MET A 229 22.39 -4.42 -17.11
N ALA A 230 21.44 -5.30 -17.42
CA ALA A 230 21.45 -6.68 -16.97
C ALA A 230 22.71 -7.45 -17.44
N ARG A 231 23.16 -7.23 -18.68
CA ARG A 231 24.42 -7.81 -19.20
C ARG A 231 25.63 -7.31 -18.42
N ARG A 232 25.71 -5.99 -18.18
CA ARG A 232 26.79 -5.41 -17.36
C ARG A 232 26.80 -5.99 -15.94
N MET A 233 25.64 -6.24 -15.34
CA MET A 233 25.56 -6.91 -14.03
C MET A 233 25.96 -8.38 -14.07
N ALA A 234 25.59 -9.11 -15.12
CA ALA A 234 26.04 -10.48 -15.32
C ALA A 234 27.58 -10.55 -15.42
N ASP A 235 28.21 -9.62 -16.15
CA ASP A 235 29.67 -9.56 -16.28
C ASP A 235 30.34 -9.27 -14.94
N ARG A 236 29.77 -8.37 -14.12
CA ARG A 236 30.25 -8.11 -12.76
C ARG A 236 30.12 -9.33 -11.84
N VAL A 237 29.02 -10.08 -11.91
CA VAL A 237 28.87 -11.34 -11.14
C VAL A 237 29.94 -12.35 -11.58
N ARG A 238 30.16 -12.54 -12.88
CA ARG A 238 31.19 -13.47 -13.39
C ARG A 238 32.61 -13.08 -12.97
N ALA A 239 32.87 -11.78 -12.80
CA ALA A 239 34.15 -11.30 -12.27
C ALA A 239 34.31 -11.56 -10.76
N CYS A 240 33.20 -11.57 -10.00
CA CYS A 240 33.21 -11.74 -8.54
C CYS A 240 33.02 -13.19 -8.10
N VAL A 241 32.52 -14.08 -8.96
CA VAL A 241 32.06 -15.42 -8.58
C VAL A 241 32.61 -16.49 -9.52
N ALA A 242 33.19 -17.53 -8.92
CA ALA A 242 33.61 -18.74 -9.62
C ALA A 242 32.97 -19.98 -9.00
N ILE A 243 32.29 -20.79 -9.81
CA ILE A 243 31.68 -22.05 -9.38
C ILE A 243 32.63 -23.19 -9.76
N THR A 244 33.16 -23.91 -8.77
CA THR A 244 34.04 -25.07 -8.98
C THR A 244 33.53 -26.26 -8.18
N GLY A 245 32.98 -27.26 -8.87
CA GLY A 245 32.35 -28.42 -8.23
C GLY A 245 31.17 -27.99 -7.35
N ASN A 246 31.23 -28.28 -6.05
CA ASN A 246 30.20 -27.89 -5.07
C ASN A 246 30.57 -26.64 -4.24
N VAL A 247 31.50 -25.82 -4.73
CA VAL A 247 31.97 -24.61 -4.04
C VAL A 247 31.75 -23.38 -4.93
N ILE A 248 31.12 -22.36 -4.37
CA ILE A 248 30.99 -21.03 -4.96
C ILE A 248 32.04 -20.15 -4.27
N ALA A 249 33.14 -19.89 -4.97
CA ALA A 249 34.17 -18.95 -4.52
C ALA A 249 33.75 -17.53 -4.88
N VAL A 250 33.87 -16.61 -3.91
CA VAL A 250 33.43 -15.22 -4.04
C VAL A 250 34.59 -14.29 -3.74
N GLU A 251 34.88 -13.40 -4.68
CA GLU A 251 35.77 -12.26 -4.52
C GLU A 251 34.95 -10.98 -4.68
N ALA A 252 34.59 -10.36 -3.55
CA ALA A 252 33.78 -9.15 -3.55
C ALA A 252 34.52 -7.98 -4.23
N PRO A 253 33.80 -7.06 -4.91
CA PRO A 253 34.41 -5.91 -5.58
C PRO A 253 35.24 -5.06 -4.61
N ALA A 254 36.35 -4.50 -5.10
CA ALA A 254 37.26 -3.68 -4.31
C ALA A 254 36.79 -2.22 -4.17
N GLU A 255 36.07 -1.70 -5.16
CA GLU A 255 35.52 -0.34 -5.17
C GLU A 255 34.16 -0.31 -5.88
N CYS A 256 33.41 0.77 -5.67
CA CYS A 256 32.20 1.09 -6.42
C CYS A 256 32.53 2.22 -7.41
N ASP A 257 32.62 1.88 -8.69
CA ASP A 257 32.91 2.86 -9.75
C ASP A 257 31.66 3.64 -10.20
N LYS A 258 31.86 4.67 -11.05
CA LYS A 258 30.75 5.49 -11.57
C LYS A 258 29.78 4.70 -12.47
N ALA A 259 30.24 3.64 -13.12
CA ALA A 259 29.38 2.81 -13.96
C ALA A 259 28.45 1.92 -13.10
N MET A 260 28.93 1.46 -11.95
CA MET A 260 28.15 0.78 -10.93
C MET A 260 27.08 1.72 -10.36
N GLU A 261 27.45 2.97 -10.02
CA GLU A 261 26.49 3.97 -9.55
C GLU A 261 25.41 4.29 -10.60
N ARG A 262 25.80 4.43 -11.87
CA ARG A 262 24.86 4.61 -12.99
C ARG A 262 23.87 3.46 -13.10
N ASP A 263 24.34 2.23 -12.90
CA ASP A 263 23.51 1.01 -12.94
C ASP A 263 22.72 0.76 -11.63
N GLY A 264 22.63 1.76 -10.75
CA GLY A 264 21.79 1.71 -9.55
C GLY A 264 22.42 1.05 -8.32
N ILE A 265 23.74 0.86 -8.30
CA ILE A 265 24.47 0.40 -7.11
C ILE A 265 24.74 1.60 -6.21
N ARG A 266 24.36 1.50 -4.94
CA ARG A 266 24.56 2.57 -3.96
C ARG A 266 25.94 2.41 -3.32
N PRO A 267 26.78 3.46 -3.32
CA PRO A 267 28.13 3.37 -2.79
C PRO A 267 28.15 3.24 -1.27
N LYS A 268 27.28 3.95 -0.55
CA LYS A 268 27.26 3.98 0.92
C LYS A 268 26.40 2.83 1.50
N PRO A 269 26.97 1.98 2.37
CA PRO A 269 26.22 0.91 3.03
C PRO A 269 25.36 1.44 4.19
N PRO A 270 24.31 0.70 4.59
CA PRO A 270 23.66 0.86 5.88
C PRO A 270 24.64 0.63 7.04
N ARG A 271 24.30 1.14 8.23
CA ARG A 271 25.10 0.91 9.45
C ARG A 271 25.20 -0.60 9.73
N GLY A 272 26.42 -1.08 9.99
CA GLY A 272 26.68 -2.48 10.33
C GLY A 272 26.93 -3.42 9.14
N THR A 273 26.88 -2.93 7.90
CA THR A 273 27.23 -3.71 6.70
C THR A 273 28.59 -3.24 6.15
N GLY A 274 29.48 -4.17 5.83
CA GLY A 274 30.75 -3.87 5.17
C GLY A 274 30.53 -3.39 3.72
N GLU A 275 31.33 -2.44 3.25
CA GLU A 275 31.17 -1.85 1.91
C GLU A 275 31.24 -2.89 0.79
N ARG A 276 32.24 -3.78 0.83
CA ARG A 276 32.42 -4.84 -0.18
C ARG A 276 31.23 -5.81 -0.23
N ALA A 277 30.71 -6.19 0.94
CA ALA A 277 29.52 -7.03 1.05
C ALA A 277 28.29 -6.32 0.49
N TRP A 278 28.11 -5.04 0.80
CA TRP A 278 27.02 -4.21 0.31
C TRP A 278 27.02 -4.06 -1.21
N TRP A 279 28.17 -3.86 -1.84
CA TRP A 279 28.27 -3.79 -3.30
C TRP A 279 28.03 -5.14 -3.95
N LEU A 280 28.65 -6.21 -3.44
CA LEU A 280 28.43 -7.58 -3.92
C LEU A 280 26.94 -7.96 -3.90
N GLN A 281 26.28 -7.68 -2.78
CA GLN A 281 24.86 -7.96 -2.59
C GLN A 281 23.96 -7.25 -3.61
N GLN A 282 24.28 -6.00 -3.95
CA GLN A 282 23.54 -5.23 -4.95
C GLN A 282 23.82 -5.73 -6.37
N ILE A 283 25.07 -6.11 -6.68
CA ILE A 283 25.44 -6.70 -7.97
C ILE A 283 24.66 -8.01 -8.18
N ILE A 284 24.71 -8.93 -7.21
CA ILE A 284 24.03 -10.23 -7.31
C ILE A 284 22.52 -10.04 -7.43
N ALA A 285 21.91 -9.16 -6.64
CA ALA A 285 20.47 -8.93 -6.67
C ALA A 285 19.98 -8.32 -8.00
N ARG A 286 20.84 -7.59 -8.72
CA ARG A 286 20.49 -6.95 -10.00
C ARG A 286 20.94 -7.72 -11.24
N ALA A 287 21.76 -8.75 -11.07
CA ALA A 287 22.20 -9.59 -12.16
C ALA A 287 21.12 -10.61 -12.55
N PRO A 288 20.92 -10.91 -13.84
CA PRO A 288 20.05 -11.99 -14.28
C PRO A 288 20.32 -13.29 -13.52
N LEU A 289 19.30 -13.87 -12.92
CA LEU A 289 19.45 -15.13 -12.16
C LEU A 289 19.96 -16.29 -13.04
N ALA A 290 19.70 -16.23 -14.35
CA ALA A 290 20.25 -17.15 -15.33
C ALA A 290 21.80 -17.18 -15.39
N VAL A 291 22.50 -16.14 -14.88
CA VAL A 291 23.97 -16.09 -14.88
C VAL A 291 24.61 -17.23 -14.09
N TRP A 292 23.88 -17.78 -13.11
CA TRP A 292 24.39 -18.83 -12.23
C TRP A 292 24.45 -20.21 -12.90
N GLY A 293 23.76 -20.42 -14.02
CA GLY A 293 23.88 -21.62 -14.86
C GLY A 293 23.42 -22.94 -14.23
N HIS A 294 22.86 -22.91 -13.01
CA HIS A 294 22.39 -24.06 -12.26
C HIS A 294 21.02 -23.78 -11.63
N PRO A 295 20.20 -24.81 -11.38
CA PRO A 295 18.94 -24.65 -10.65
C PRO A 295 19.18 -24.12 -9.22
N PRO A 296 18.29 -23.26 -8.68
CA PRO A 296 18.46 -22.66 -7.36
C PRO A 296 18.54 -23.71 -6.24
N ALA A 297 17.81 -24.82 -6.34
CA ALA A 297 17.89 -25.92 -5.38
C ALA A 297 19.30 -26.55 -5.31
N THR A 298 20.03 -26.61 -6.42
CA THR A 298 21.42 -27.09 -6.45
C THR A 298 22.36 -26.06 -5.84
N LEU A 299 22.20 -24.78 -6.22
CA LEU A 299 23.03 -23.68 -5.71
C LEU A 299 22.92 -23.53 -4.18
N LEU A 300 21.73 -23.73 -3.62
CA LEU A 300 21.48 -23.70 -2.17
C LEU A 300 22.22 -24.81 -1.39
N GLN A 301 22.61 -25.89 -2.06
CA GLN A 301 23.38 -27.01 -1.48
C GLN A 301 24.90 -26.83 -1.62
N MET A 302 25.34 -25.85 -2.41
CA MET A 302 26.77 -25.56 -2.60
C MET A 302 27.34 -24.84 -1.36
N ARG A 303 28.63 -25.05 -1.11
CA ARG A 303 29.35 -24.33 -0.06
C ARG A 303 29.77 -22.96 -0.56
N ILE A 304 29.46 -21.91 0.19
CA ILE A 304 29.87 -20.52 -0.09
C ILE A 304 30.71 -20.02 1.10
N PRO A 305 32.03 -20.30 1.13
CA PRO A 305 32.89 -19.88 2.23
C PRO A 305 32.81 -18.37 2.45
N ASP A 306 32.66 -17.95 3.72
CA ASP A 306 32.68 -16.55 4.17
C ASP A 306 31.59 -15.61 3.62
N TRP A 307 30.74 -16.07 2.68
CA TRP A 307 29.76 -15.23 1.97
C TRP A 307 28.36 -15.86 1.86
N ASP A 308 28.10 -16.97 2.54
CA ASP A 308 26.86 -17.76 2.41
C ASP A 308 25.60 -16.92 2.67
N ALA A 309 25.57 -16.18 3.79
CA ALA A 309 24.44 -15.34 4.15
C ALA A 309 24.26 -14.18 3.18
N GLU A 310 25.36 -13.53 2.77
CA GLU A 310 25.35 -12.38 1.87
C GLU A 310 24.82 -12.75 0.49
N VAL A 311 25.31 -13.85 -0.08
CA VAL A 311 24.92 -14.35 -1.41
C VAL A 311 23.48 -14.82 -1.40
N LYS A 312 23.07 -15.64 -0.41
CA LYS A 312 21.67 -16.11 -0.31
C LYS A 312 20.69 -14.97 -0.11
N SER A 313 21.02 -13.99 0.74
CA SER A 313 20.20 -12.78 0.90
C SER A 313 20.11 -11.96 -0.40
N ALA A 314 21.16 -11.95 -1.21
CA ALA A 314 21.14 -11.29 -2.51
C ALA A 314 20.33 -12.07 -3.55
N TRP A 315 20.32 -13.40 -3.50
CA TRP A 315 19.42 -14.23 -4.30
C TRP A 315 17.95 -14.04 -3.93
N VAL A 316 17.60 -13.92 -2.63
CA VAL A 316 16.24 -13.55 -2.20
C VAL A 316 15.82 -12.25 -2.88
N ARG A 317 16.64 -11.20 -2.76
CA ARG A 317 16.36 -9.90 -3.39
C ARG A 317 16.28 -9.99 -4.92
N GLY A 318 17.15 -10.78 -5.54
CA GLY A 318 17.14 -11.00 -6.98
C GLY A 318 15.87 -11.70 -7.46
N ALA A 319 15.42 -12.73 -6.74
CA ALA A 319 14.18 -13.46 -7.01
C ALA A 319 12.95 -12.54 -6.92
N VAL A 320 12.88 -11.70 -5.89
CA VAL A 320 11.81 -10.69 -5.72
C VAL A 320 11.85 -9.65 -6.83
N LEU A 321 13.04 -9.06 -7.08
CA LEU A 321 13.19 -7.99 -8.08
C LEU A 321 12.87 -8.46 -9.49
N GLN A 322 13.33 -9.66 -9.89
CA GLN A 322 13.12 -10.23 -11.22
C GLN A 322 11.77 -10.93 -11.36
N ARG A 323 11.07 -11.17 -10.25
CA ARG A 323 9.85 -11.99 -10.18
C ARG A 323 10.02 -13.36 -10.84
N ASP A 324 11.13 -14.04 -10.52
CA ASP A 324 11.44 -15.37 -11.07
C ASP A 324 10.78 -16.46 -10.21
N PRO A 325 9.81 -17.24 -10.75
CA PRO A 325 9.07 -18.21 -9.94
C PRO A 325 9.88 -19.41 -9.46
N GLU A 326 10.89 -19.84 -10.21
CA GLU A 326 11.73 -20.98 -9.84
C GLU A 326 12.60 -20.62 -8.63
N TRP A 327 13.24 -19.45 -8.70
CA TRP A 327 14.05 -18.92 -7.62
C TRP A 327 13.20 -18.53 -6.42
N ALA A 328 12.05 -17.89 -6.62
CA ALA A 328 11.16 -17.53 -5.53
C ALA A 328 10.74 -18.74 -4.69
N ARG A 329 10.35 -19.85 -5.34
CA ARG A 329 9.97 -21.09 -4.66
C ARG A 329 11.12 -21.71 -3.87
N ALA A 330 12.31 -21.78 -4.47
CA ALA A 330 13.48 -22.35 -3.82
C ALA A 330 13.95 -21.50 -2.62
N MET A 331 13.97 -20.17 -2.80
CA MET A 331 14.39 -19.24 -1.75
C MET A 331 13.37 -19.14 -0.61
N PHE A 332 12.07 -19.34 -0.88
CA PHE A 332 11.04 -19.34 0.17
C PHE A 332 11.26 -20.47 1.19
N GLY A 333 11.81 -21.61 0.76
CA GLY A 333 12.21 -22.68 1.68
C GLY A 333 13.39 -22.32 2.60
N TRP A 334 14.18 -21.31 2.25
CA TRP A 334 15.31 -20.83 3.04
C TRP A 334 14.95 -19.60 3.90
N ASP A 335 14.25 -18.62 3.32
CA ASP A 335 13.78 -17.40 3.99
C ASP A 335 12.33 -17.12 3.58
N PRO A 336 11.33 -17.61 4.35
CA PRO A 336 9.93 -17.53 3.97
C PRO A 336 9.36 -16.14 4.24
N ILE A 337 9.62 -15.22 3.30
CA ILE A 337 9.08 -13.86 3.29
C ILE A 337 7.94 -13.71 2.30
N ALA A 338 7.03 -12.78 2.59
CA ALA A 338 5.88 -12.43 1.73
C ALA A 338 6.28 -12.04 0.31
N ASP A 339 7.35 -11.24 0.15
CA ASP A 339 7.77 -10.74 -1.17
C ASP A 339 8.14 -11.85 -2.17
N LEU A 340 8.59 -13.01 -1.69
CA LEU A 340 8.88 -14.16 -2.56
C LEU A 340 7.58 -14.83 -3.04
N LEU A 341 6.52 -14.80 -2.23
CA LEU A 341 5.21 -15.29 -2.64
C LEU A 341 4.61 -14.39 -3.73
N ASP A 342 4.81 -13.07 -3.65
CA ASP A 342 4.35 -12.11 -4.66
C ASP A 342 5.02 -12.26 -6.03
N ALA A 343 6.18 -12.94 -6.09
CA ALA A 343 6.84 -13.30 -7.34
C ALA A 343 6.21 -14.54 -8.02
N LEU A 344 5.36 -15.29 -7.33
CA LEU A 344 4.71 -16.50 -7.86
C LEU A 344 3.36 -16.18 -8.52
N PRO A 345 2.90 -17.00 -9.48
CA PRO A 345 1.52 -16.95 -9.94
C PRO A 345 0.53 -17.17 -8.77
N PRO A 346 -0.65 -16.53 -8.76
CA PRO A 346 -1.59 -16.60 -7.63
C PRO A 346 -2.00 -18.02 -7.20
N GLY A 347 -2.04 -18.97 -8.14
CA GLY A 347 -2.33 -20.38 -7.82
C GLY A 347 -1.22 -21.01 -6.97
N GLU A 348 0.03 -20.89 -7.44
CA GLU A 348 1.20 -21.44 -6.76
C GLU A 348 1.49 -20.75 -5.44
N GLN A 349 1.26 -19.43 -5.37
CA GLN A 349 1.36 -18.63 -4.15
C GLN A 349 0.52 -19.24 -3.02
N GLN A 350 -0.74 -19.57 -3.32
CA GLN A 350 -1.67 -20.12 -2.34
C GLN A 350 -1.35 -21.58 -1.97
N GLU A 351 -0.87 -22.38 -2.92
CA GLU A 351 -0.45 -23.76 -2.66
C GLU A 351 0.75 -23.80 -1.70
N LEU A 352 1.77 -22.98 -1.97
CA LEU A 352 2.98 -22.90 -1.15
C LEU A 352 2.67 -22.34 0.25
N ALA A 353 1.83 -21.31 0.34
CA ALA A 353 1.36 -20.79 1.62
C ALA A 353 0.55 -21.83 2.40
N ALA A 354 -0.30 -22.63 1.72
CA ALA A 354 -1.08 -23.68 2.37
C ALA A 354 -0.17 -24.80 2.92
N GLU A 355 0.87 -25.19 2.19
CA GLU A 355 1.88 -26.12 2.70
C GLU A 355 2.61 -25.53 3.91
N PHE A 356 3.03 -24.27 3.84
CA PHE A 356 3.69 -23.57 4.94
C PHE A 356 2.83 -23.57 6.20
N VAL A 357 1.55 -23.20 6.09
CA VAL A 357 0.59 -23.22 7.22
C VAL A 357 0.44 -24.63 7.81
N ARG A 358 0.43 -25.69 6.99
CA ARG A 358 0.31 -27.06 7.50
C ARG A 358 1.55 -27.48 8.31
N ARG A 359 2.75 -27.10 7.86
CA ARG A 359 4.03 -27.54 8.44
C ARG A 359 4.51 -26.71 9.63
N HIS A 360 4.16 -25.43 9.68
CA HIS A 360 4.64 -24.51 10.71
C HIS A 360 3.61 -24.26 11.80
N ASP A 361 4.08 -23.98 13.02
CA ASP A 361 3.21 -23.55 14.11
C ASP A 361 2.80 -22.08 13.95
N LEU A 362 1.81 -21.64 14.72
CA LEU A 362 1.34 -20.27 14.66
C LEU A 362 2.34 -19.33 15.35
N ASP A 363 3.06 -18.55 14.55
CA ASP A 363 4.00 -17.52 14.99
C ASP A 363 3.89 -16.25 14.14
N SER A 364 4.68 -15.23 14.47
CA SER A 364 4.71 -13.97 13.72
C SER A 364 5.12 -14.16 12.25
N GLN A 365 5.95 -15.15 11.93
CA GLN A 365 6.40 -15.42 10.57
C GLN A 365 5.25 -15.95 9.71
N LEU A 366 4.46 -16.89 10.23
CA LEU A 366 3.27 -17.39 9.56
C LEU A 366 2.25 -16.27 9.30
N ILE A 367 2.03 -15.37 10.26
CA ILE A 367 1.13 -14.23 10.09
C ILE A 367 1.64 -13.28 8.99
N MET A 368 2.94 -12.97 8.97
CA MET A 368 3.54 -12.13 7.92
C MET A 368 3.44 -12.77 6.53
N VAL A 369 3.72 -14.07 6.43
CA VAL A 369 3.60 -14.85 5.19
C VAL A 369 2.16 -14.81 4.67
N LEU A 370 1.18 -15.08 5.53
CA LEU A 370 -0.24 -15.05 5.16
C LEU A 370 -0.71 -13.65 4.74
N GLY A 371 -0.27 -12.60 5.43
CA GLY A 371 -0.59 -11.22 5.06
C GLY A 371 -0.06 -10.81 3.69
N GLY A 372 0.96 -11.48 3.18
CA GLY A 372 1.51 -11.28 1.83
C GLY A 372 0.82 -12.09 0.73
N VAL A 373 -0.09 -13.01 1.04
CA VAL A 373 -0.76 -13.80 0.00
C VAL A 373 -1.84 -12.98 -0.68
N SER A 374 -1.95 -13.09 -2.03
CA SER A 374 -3.01 -12.44 -2.82
C SER A 374 -4.38 -12.52 -2.14
N SER A 375 -5.11 -11.40 -2.12
CA SER A 375 -6.49 -11.37 -1.62
C SER A 375 -7.38 -12.37 -2.38
N HIS A 376 -8.33 -12.99 -1.68
CA HIS A 376 -9.16 -14.13 -2.12
C HIS A 376 -8.43 -15.48 -2.06
N TRP A 377 -8.17 -15.95 -0.84
CA TRP A 377 -7.71 -17.31 -0.59
C TRP A 377 -8.79 -18.30 -1.01
N ARG A 378 -8.40 -19.18 -1.92
CA ARG A 378 -9.19 -20.29 -2.44
C ARG A 378 -9.26 -21.40 -1.40
N GLU A 379 -10.11 -22.39 -1.70
CA GLU A 379 -10.44 -23.50 -0.83
C GLU A 379 -9.21 -24.17 -0.19
N GLY A 380 -8.15 -24.47 -0.95
CA GLY A 380 -6.97 -25.17 -0.42
C GLY A 380 -6.25 -24.45 0.73
N LEU A 381 -6.06 -23.14 0.61
CA LEU A 381 -5.45 -22.31 1.65
C LEU A 381 -6.44 -22.00 2.77
N ALA A 382 -7.70 -21.70 2.41
CA ALA A 382 -8.78 -21.48 3.38
C ALA A 382 -8.91 -22.67 4.33
N THR A 383 -8.98 -23.90 3.81
CA THR A 383 -9.05 -25.13 4.61
C THR A 383 -7.82 -25.32 5.49
N ALA A 384 -6.61 -25.03 4.99
CA ALA A 384 -5.38 -25.13 5.79
C ALA A 384 -5.40 -24.16 6.99
N VAL A 385 -5.85 -22.94 6.77
CA VAL A 385 -5.98 -21.92 7.83
C VAL A 385 -7.10 -22.26 8.82
N LEU A 386 -8.28 -22.66 8.33
CA LEU A 386 -9.38 -23.09 9.21
C LEU A 386 -8.98 -24.28 10.08
N HIS A 387 -8.27 -25.25 9.51
CA HIS A 387 -7.70 -26.37 10.26
C HIS A 387 -6.74 -25.88 11.36
N LYS A 388 -5.84 -24.94 11.03
CA LYS A 388 -4.90 -24.35 12.00
C LYS A 388 -5.65 -23.63 13.12
N ILE A 389 -6.70 -22.88 12.80
CA ILE A 389 -7.55 -22.20 13.80
C ILE A 389 -8.14 -23.23 14.76
N VAL A 390 -8.73 -24.31 14.25
CA VAL A 390 -9.29 -25.38 15.10
C VAL A 390 -8.21 -26.00 16.00
N LYS A 391 -7.04 -26.33 15.44
CA LYS A 391 -5.92 -26.90 16.22
C LYS A 391 -5.48 -25.96 17.34
N VAL A 392 -5.21 -24.70 17.01
CA VAL A 392 -4.69 -23.71 17.97
C VAL A 392 -5.77 -23.28 18.98
N ALA A 393 -7.05 -23.30 18.62
CA ALA A 393 -8.14 -23.03 19.56
C ALA A 393 -8.13 -23.99 20.76
N THR A 394 -7.70 -25.24 20.54
CA THR A 394 -7.62 -26.24 21.61
C THR A 394 -6.40 -26.09 22.50
N THR A 395 -5.30 -25.52 22.00
CA THR A 395 -4.01 -25.48 22.71
C THR A 395 -3.64 -24.09 23.21
N GLN A 396 -3.85 -23.04 22.41
CA GLN A 396 -3.41 -21.67 22.65
C GLN A 396 -4.43 -20.63 22.11
N PRO A 397 -5.64 -20.55 22.68
CA PRO A 397 -6.72 -19.70 22.15
C PRO A 397 -6.38 -18.20 22.13
N TRP A 398 -5.51 -17.72 23.01
CA TRP A 398 -5.08 -16.31 23.06
C TRP A 398 -4.24 -15.87 21.85
N ASN A 399 -3.66 -16.81 21.10
CA ASN A 399 -2.83 -16.52 19.92
C ASN A 399 -3.64 -16.44 18.62
N LEU A 400 -4.95 -16.74 18.63
CA LEU A 400 -5.76 -16.84 17.42
C LEU A 400 -6.19 -15.51 16.80
N GLY A 401 -6.14 -14.42 17.57
CA GLY A 401 -6.81 -13.17 17.21
C GLY A 401 -6.45 -12.65 15.82
N GLU A 402 -5.16 -12.65 15.45
CA GLU A 402 -4.75 -12.14 14.13
C GLU A 402 -4.99 -13.14 13.00
N LEU A 403 -4.86 -14.45 13.26
CA LEU A 403 -5.13 -15.49 12.27
C LEU A 403 -6.61 -15.51 11.85
N VAL A 404 -7.52 -15.35 12.81
CA VAL A 404 -8.98 -15.27 12.57
C VAL A 404 -9.32 -14.04 11.72
N LYS A 405 -8.70 -12.89 12.01
CA LYS A 405 -8.90 -11.66 11.24
C LYS A 405 -8.39 -11.81 9.81
N LEU A 406 -7.16 -12.28 9.63
CA LEU A 406 -6.60 -12.53 8.30
C LEU A 406 -7.47 -13.51 7.50
N ALA A 407 -7.93 -14.59 8.13
CA ALA A 407 -8.84 -15.54 7.48
C ALA A 407 -10.13 -14.86 7.02
N GLY A 408 -10.76 -14.04 7.87
CA GLY A 408 -12.00 -13.34 7.50
C GLY A 408 -11.81 -12.24 6.45
N GLU A 409 -10.65 -11.57 6.43
CA GLU A 409 -10.30 -10.50 5.49
C GLU A 409 -9.86 -11.04 4.11
N HIS A 410 -9.18 -12.19 4.07
CA HIS A 410 -8.55 -12.67 2.85
C HIS A 410 -9.20 -13.90 2.22
N ILE A 411 -9.92 -14.77 2.96
CA ILE A 411 -10.64 -15.90 2.34
C ILE A 411 -11.69 -15.37 1.36
N ASP A 412 -11.86 -16.06 0.23
CA ASP A 412 -12.91 -15.73 -0.73
C ASP A 412 -14.29 -15.71 -0.03
N PRO A 413 -15.03 -14.59 -0.06
CA PRO A 413 -16.35 -14.50 0.55
C PRO A 413 -17.34 -15.58 0.08
N ALA A 414 -17.17 -16.11 -1.14
CA ALA A 414 -17.99 -17.21 -1.65
C ALA A 414 -17.84 -18.52 -0.85
N LEU A 415 -16.75 -18.66 -0.09
CA LEU A 415 -16.46 -19.83 0.76
C LEU A 415 -17.09 -19.74 2.16
N PHE A 416 -17.97 -18.77 2.43
CA PHE A 416 -18.68 -18.72 3.71
C PHE A 416 -19.41 -20.03 4.08
N PRO A 417 -20.05 -20.79 3.16
CA PRO A 417 -20.73 -22.05 3.53
C PRO A 417 -19.73 -23.14 3.92
N LEU A 418 -18.55 -23.14 3.31
CA LEU A 418 -17.45 -24.03 3.68
C LEU A 418 -17.00 -23.72 5.10
N ALA A 419 -16.72 -22.46 5.42
CA ALA A 419 -16.29 -22.06 6.76
C ALA A 419 -17.37 -22.37 7.82
N GLU A 420 -18.65 -22.10 7.52
CA GLU A 420 -19.78 -22.36 8.43
C GLU A 420 -19.92 -23.85 8.76
N SER A 421 -19.76 -24.73 7.76
CA SER A 421 -19.85 -26.19 7.92
C SER A 421 -18.56 -26.85 8.42
N TYR A 422 -17.42 -26.17 8.36
CA TYR A 422 -16.11 -26.75 8.66
C TYR A 422 -15.96 -27.18 10.12
N SER A 423 -16.38 -26.33 11.07
CA SER A 423 -16.26 -26.60 12.51
C SER A 423 -17.15 -25.66 13.34
N PRO A 424 -17.80 -26.14 14.41
CA PRO A 424 -18.62 -25.31 15.30
C PRO A 424 -17.79 -24.42 16.25
N VAL A 425 -16.46 -24.48 16.20
CA VAL A 425 -15.57 -23.66 17.03
C VAL A 425 -15.87 -22.18 16.81
N GLU A 426 -16.01 -21.40 17.89
CA GLU A 426 -16.41 -20.00 17.86
C GLU A 426 -15.54 -19.16 16.90
N SER A 427 -14.21 -19.33 16.95
CA SER A 427 -13.28 -18.63 16.04
C SER A 427 -13.55 -18.91 14.56
N VAL A 428 -13.97 -20.14 14.20
CA VAL A 428 -14.32 -20.50 12.83
C VAL A 428 -15.66 -19.88 12.43
N GLN A 429 -16.63 -19.88 13.35
CA GLN A 429 -17.93 -19.25 13.12
C GLN A 429 -17.82 -17.73 12.99
N GLN A 430 -16.89 -17.08 13.70
CA GLN A 430 -16.56 -15.67 13.51
C GLN A 430 -16.02 -15.40 12.08
N VAL A 431 -15.14 -16.26 11.57
CA VAL A 431 -14.68 -16.18 10.17
C VAL A 431 -15.87 -16.35 9.21
N ALA A 432 -16.71 -17.37 9.40
CA ALA A 432 -17.85 -17.63 8.54
C ALA A 432 -18.85 -16.44 8.49
N ALA A 433 -19.14 -15.83 9.65
CA ALA A 433 -19.98 -14.66 9.74
C ALA A 433 -19.41 -13.46 8.99
N LEU A 434 -18.08 -13.23 9.10
CA LEU A 434 -17.39 -12.16 8.37
C LEU A 434 -17.38 -12.40 6.85
N LEU A 435 -17.16 -13.65 6.41
CA LEU A 435 -17.25 -14.00 4.99
C LEU A 435 -18.64 -13.80 4.43
N ARG A 436 -19.68 -14.17 5.19
CA ARG A 436 -21.07 -13.90 4.81
C ARG A 436 -21.33 -12.39 4.71
N PHE A 437 -20.85 -11.60 5.67
CA PHE A 437 -20.95 -10.14 5.63
C PHE A 437 -20.32 -9.56 4.36
N ARG A 438 -19.13 -10.03 3.98
CA ARG A 438 -18.43 -9.62 2.75
C ARG A 438 -19.14 -10.09 1.48
N ALA A 439 -19.69 -11.31 1.46
CA ALA A 439 -20.44 -11.82 0.32
C ALA A 439 -21.71 -10.98 0.06
N ASP A 440 -22.41 -10.59 1.12
CA ASP A 440 -23.58 -9.72 1.01
C ASP A 440 -23.19 -8.29 0.60
N MET A 441 -22.05 -7.78 1.09
CA MET A 441 -21.48 -6.50 0.65
C MET A 441 -21.28 -6.43 -0.87
N TYR A 442 -20.61 -7.44 -1.45
CA TYR A 442 -20.37 -7.47 -2.90
C TYR A 442 -21.68 -7.55 -3.70
N LYS A 443 -22.66 -8.33 -3.23
CA LYS A 443 -23.98 -8.39 -3.87
C LYS A 443 -24.69 -7.03 -3.86
N GLU A 444 -24.58 -6.26 -2.77
CA GLU A 444 -25.21 -4.96 -2.64
C GLU A 444 -24.57 -3.87 -3.51
N LEU A 445 -23.27 -3.98 -3.78
CA LEU A 445 -22.52 -3.08 -4.66
C LEU A 445 -22.74 -3.39 -6.14
N ALA A 446 -23.06 -4.65 -6.48
CA ALA A 446 -23.38 -5.05 -7.85
C ALA A 446 -24.78 -4.59 -8.32
N LEU A 447 -25.66 -4.20 -7.40
CA LEU A 447 -26.99 -3.62 -7.66
C LEU A 447 -26.89 -2.11 -7.89
#